data_AF-D3B203-F1
#
_entry.id   AF-D3B203-F1
#
_cell.length_a   1.000
_cell.length_b   1.000
_cell.length_c   1.000
_cell.angle_alpha   90.00
_cell.angle_beta   90.00
_cell.angle_gamma   90.00
#
_symmetry.space_group_name_H-M   'P 1'
#
loop_
_entity.id
_entity.type
_entity.pdbx_description
1 polymer ?
#
loop_
_entity_poly.entity_id
_entity_poly.type
_entity_poly.pdbx_seq_one_letter_code
_entity_poly.pdbx_strand_id
1 'polypeptide(L)'
;MNSLLVYINNFEWVTGVTPFSSVWTPLIATFAYLVVIFSLQEFMKNRKEIHLHYICLAHNLFLSVLSLVMFLGILVPLFITEVPQGLYHIVCKPVTKGQIQFFYYIFYLSKVYEFLDTIFLVLRKKKLLFLHMLNECLIFNLHEHQKDVSVNVETWVSQYCSNRLYLWVTSSYAKFVG
;
A
#
# COMPACT_ATOMS: atom_id res chain seq x y z
N MET A 1 -4.07 -16.02 -21.02
CA MET A 1 -4.26 -14.56 -20.85
C MET A 1 -5.73 -14.17 -20.64
N ASN A 2 -6.70 -14.81 -21.31
CA ASN A 2 -8.12 -14.45 -21.19
C ASN A 2 -8.75 -14.75 -19.82
N SER A 3 -8.35 -15.81 -19.12
CA SER A 3 -8.92 -16.16 -17.81
C SER A 3 -8.65 -15.11 -16.72
N LEU A 4 -7.46 -14.51 -16.74
CA LEU A 4 -7.05 -13.52 -15.74
C LEU A 4 -7.75 -12.17 -15.97
N LEU A 5 -7.89 -11.75 -17.23
CA LEU A 5 -8.68 -10.56 -17.57
C LEU A 5 -10.16 -10.72 -17.25
N VAL A 6 -10.72 -11.92 -17.47
CA VAL A 6 -12.11 -12.23 -17.08
C VAL A 6 -12.27 -12.17 -15.56
N TYR A 7 -11.30 -12.66 -14.80
CA TYR A 7 -11.31 -12.54 -13.33
C TYR A 7 -11.25 -11.09 -12.87
N ILE A 8 -10.32 -10.29 -13.39
CA ILE A 8 -10.18 -8.86 -13.04
C ILE A 8 -11.46 -8.08 -13.38
N ASN A 9 -12.06 -8.34 -14.55
CA ASN A 9 -13.27 -7.65 -14.99
C ASN A 9 -14.53 -7.98 -14.18
N ASN A 10 -14.57 -9.16 -13.55
CA ASN A 10 -15.69 -9.61 -12.73
C ASN A 10 -15.35 -9.59 -11.24
N PHE A 11 -14.22 -9.00 -10.85
CA PHE A 11 -13.83 -8.92 -9.46
C PHE A 11 -14.83 -8.06 -8.69
N GLU A 12 -15.28 -8.58 -7.56
CA GLU A 12 -16.17 -7.90 -6.64
C GLU A 12 -15.61 -8.08 -5.22
N TRP A 13 -15.49 -6.98 -4.51
CA TRP A 13 -15.11 -7.01 -3.11
C TRP A 13 -16.31 -7.43 -2.26
N VAL A 14 -16.19 -8.56 -1.56
CA VAL A 14 -17.27 -9.10 -0.71
C VAL A 14 -16.77 -9.25 0.72
N THR A 15 -17.37 -8.48 1.63
CA THR A 15 -17.01 -8.42 3.04
C THR A 15 -17.11 -9.80 3.69
N GLY A 16 -15.99 -10.31 4.22
CA GLY A 16 -15.91 -11.61 4.89
C GLY A 16 -15.65 -12.83 3.98
N VAL A 17 -15.66 -12.66 2.66
CA VAL A 17 -15.32 -13.72 1.69
C VAL A 17 -13.97 -13.47 1.04
N THR A 18 -13.67 -12.21 0.68
CA THR A 18 -12.34 -11.86 0.18
C THR A 18 -11.32 -11.89 1.32
N PRO A 19 -10.12 -12.46 1.09
CA PRO A 19 -9.08 -12.49 2.11
C PRO A 19 -8.72 -11.07 2.54
N PHE A 20 -8.53 -10.87 3.85
CA PHE A 20 -8.32 -9.55 4.48
C PHE A 20 -9.48 -8.55 4.40
N SER A 21 -10.71 -9.03 4.21
CA SER A 21 -11.91 -8.18 4.16
C SER A 21 -12.75 -8.15 5.45
N SER A 22 -12.25 -8.70 6.56
CA SER A 22 -12.97 -8.62 7.83
C SER A 22 -12.68 -7.29 8.51
N VAL A 23 -13.70 -6.68 9.11
CA VAL A 23 -13.59 -5.43 9.88
C VAL A 23 -12.61 -5.56 11.05
N TRP A 24 -12.39 -6.78 11.54
CA TRP A 24 -11.42 -7.08 12.60
C TRP A 24 -9.99 -7.25 12.08
N THR A 25 -9.82 -7.53 10.77
CA THR A 25 -8.51 -7.74 10.14
C THR A 25 -7.55 -6.58 10.41
N PRO A 26 -7.89 -5.30 10.21
CA PRO A 26 -6.93 -4.23 10.40
C PRO A 26 -6.51 -4.05 11.85
N LEU A 27 -7.42 -4.25 12.81
CA LEU A 27 -7.11 -4.18 14.24
C LEU A 27 -6.16 -5.30 14.66
N ILE A 28 -6.46 -6.53 14.23
CA ILE A 28 -5.62 -7.71 14.51
C ILE A 28 -4.25 -7.54 13.85
N ALA A 29 -4.20 -7.09 12.60
CA ALA A 29 -2.95 -6.84 11.88
C ALA A 29 -2.11 -5.74 12.55
N THR A 30 -2.73 -4.64 12.98
CA THR A 30 -2.07 -3.55 13.71
C THR A 30 -1.49 -4.05 15.04
N PHE A 31 -2.27 -4.83 15.80
CA PHE A 31 -1.82 -5.38 17.07
C PHE A 31 -0.67 -6.38 16.87
N ALA A 32 -0.81 -7.32 15.93
CA ALA A 32 0.23 -8.27 15.57
C ALA A 32 1.52 -7.55 15.12
N TYR A 33 1.38 -6.51 14.32
CA TYR A 33 2.50 -5.68 13.87
C TYR A 33 3.25 -5.04 15.04
N LEU A 34 2.54 -4.44 16.01
CA LEU A 34 3.17 -3.88 17.22
C LEU A 34 3.92 -4.96 18.02
N VAL A 35 3.29 -6.12 18.25
CA VAL A 35 3.92 -7.24 18.98
C VAL A 35 5.20 -7.69 18.27
N VAL A 36 5.18 -7.83 16.95
CA VAL A 36 6.37 -8.19 16.16
C VAL A 36 7.46 -7.13 16.30
N ILE A 37 7.13 -5.85 16.19
CA ILE A 37 8.12 -4.76 16.30
C ILE A 37 8.76 -4.75 17.69
N PHE A 38 8.00 -4.83 18.77
CA PHE A 38 8.54 -4.85 20.13
C PHE A 38 9.40 -6.10 20.38
N SER A 39 8.93 -7.26 19.93
CA SER A 39 9.69 -8.53 20.05
C SER A 39 11.00 -8.47 19.28
N LEU A 40 10.97 -7.90 18.07
CA LEU A 40 12.14 -7.78 17.21
C LEU A 40 13.13 -6.74 17.73
N GLN A 41 12.65 -5.64 18.31
CA GLN A 41 13.50 -4.67 18.99
C GLN A 41 14.25 -5.33 20.15
N GLU A 42 13.56 -6.10 21.00
CA GLU A 42 14.18 -6.83 22.13
C GLU A 42 15.23 -7.82 21.63
N PHE A 43 14.88 -8.60 20.60
CA PHE A 43 15.79 -9.57 19.99
C PHE A 43 17.04 -8.90 19.39
N MET A 44 16.88 -7.72 18.79
CA MET A 44 17.98 -6.99 18.17
C MET A 44 18.83 -6.19 19.17
N LYS A 45 18.40 -5.99 20.43
CA LYS A 45 19.21 -5.27 21.44
C LYS A 45 20.62 -5.86 21.57
N ASN A 46 20.72 -7.19 21.67
CA ASN A 46 21.97 -7.91 21.92
C ASN A 46 22.71 -8.39 20.66
N ARG A 47 22.25 -8.03 19.45
CA ARG A 47 22.85 -8.47 18.17
C ARG A 47 23.53 -7.31 17.43
N LYS A 48 24.40 -7.60 16.47
CA LYS A 48 24.93 -6.58 15.55
C LYS A 48 23.90 -6.25 14.47
N GLU A 49 24.04 -5.09 13.83
CA GLU A 49 23.17 -4.70 12.72
C GLU A 49 23.22 -5.72 11.57
N ILE A 50 22.09 -5.95 10.90
CA ILE A 50 22.04 -6.83 9.74
C ILE A 50 22.08 -5.98 8.47
N HIS A 51 23.07 -6.21 7.62
CA HIS A 51 23.21 -5.51 6.35
C HIS A 51 22.28 -6.10 5.29
N LEU A 52 21.01 -5.71 5.32
CA LEU A 52 19.97 -6.15 4.38
C LEU A 52 19.80 -5.22 3.17
N HIS A 53 20.89 -4.60 2.69
CA HIS A 53 20.83 -3.53 1.69
C HIS A 53 20.11 -3.95 0.40
N TYR A 54 20.47 -5.10 -0.17
CA TYR A 54 19.86 -5.61 -1.41
C TYR A 54 18.38 -5.97 -1.24
N ILE A 55 17.99 -6.49 -0.07
CA ILE A 55 16.59 -6.82 0.22
C ILE A 55 15.76 -5.55 0.35
N CYS A 56 16.26 -4.52 1.04
CA CYS A 56 15.59 -3.22 1.10
C CYS A 56 15.45 -2.59 -0.30
N LEU A 57 16.50 -2.69 -1.13
CA LEU A 57 16.45 -2.18 -2.50
C LEU A 57 15.39 -2.91 -3.33
N ALA A 58 15.37 -4.24 -3.28
CA ALA A 58 14.39 -5.06 -3.98
C ALA A 58 12.95 -4.77 -3.50
N HIS A 59 12.75 -4.60 -2.20
CA HIS A 59 11.46 -4.25 -1.60
C HIS A 59 10.93 -2.90 -2.11
N ASN A 60 11.80 -1.88 -2.12
CA ASN A 60 11.42 -0.55 -2.59
C ASN A 60 11.18 -0.51 -4.10
N LEU A 61 11.95 -1.27 -4.87
CA LEU A 61 11.73 -1.43 -6.31
C LEU A 61 10.40 -2.15 -6.57
N PHE A 62 10.09 -3.20 -5.82
CA PHE A 62 8.82 -3.91 -5.90
C PHE A 62 7.63 -2.97 -5.62
N LEU A 63 7.68 -2.21 -4.52
CA LEU A 63 6.65 -1.23 -4.19
C LEU A 63 6.47 -0.17 -5.27
N SER A 64 7.57 0.28 -5.89
CA SER A 64 7.52 1.23 -7.00
C SER A 64 6.87 0.67 -8.26
N VAL A 65 7.19 -0.58 -8.62
CA VAL A 65 6.59 -1.21 -9.80
C VAL A 65 5.11 -1.47 -9.52
N LEU A 66 4.79 -1.94 -8.32
CA LEU A 66 3.41 -2.20 -7.90
C LEU A 66 2.57 -0.92 -7.96
N SER A 67 3.09 0.21 -7.47
CA SER A 67 2.37 1.49 -7.53
C SER A 67 2.11 1.96 -8.95
N LEU A 68 3.08 1.80 -9.86
CA LEU A 68 2.92 2.13 -11.28
C LEU A 68 1.87 1.24 -11.95
N VAL A 69 1.90 -0.07 -11.69
CA VAL A 69 0.93 -1.03 -12.25
C VAL A 69 -0.49 -0.70 -11.78
N MET A 70 -0.67 -0.42 -10.48
CA MET A 70 -1.98 -0.03 -9.94
C MET A 70 -2.45 1.31 -10.50
N PHE A 71 -1.55 2.28 -10.65
CA PHE A 71 -1.86 3.57 -11.24
C PHE A 71 -2.38 3.42 -12.67
N LEU A 72 -1.65 2.72 -13.54
CA LEU A 72 -2.09 2.47 -14.91
C LEU A 72 -3.37 1.62 -14.96
N GLY A 73 -3.49 0.63 -14.08
CA GLY A 73 -4.65 -0.24 -13.97
C GLY A 73 -5.96 0.47 -13.62
N ILE A 74 -5.89 1.62 -12.95
CA ILE A 74 -7.05 2.47 -12.64
C ILE A 74 -7.19 3.60 -13.67
N LEU A 75 -6.08 4.23 -14.06
CA LEU A 75 -6.06 5.40 -14.93
C LEU A 75 -6.65 5.09 -16.32
N VAL A 76 -6.26 3.97 -16.91
CA VAL A 76 -6.73 3.56 -18.25
C VAL A 76 -8.25 3.35 -18.29
N PRO A 77 -8.86 2.50 -17.43
CA PRO A 77 -10.31 2.35 -17.44
C PRO A 77 -11.02 3.65 -17.09
N LEU A 78 -10.50 4.44 -16.15
CA LEU A 78 -11.10 5.73 -15.77
C LEU A 78 -11.16 6.73 -16.93
N PHE A 79 -10.09 6.83 -17.74
CA PHE A 79 -10.10 7.69 -18.93
C PHE A 79 -11.04 7.19 -20.04
N ILE A 80 -11.20 5.87 -20.18
CA ILE A 80 -12.00 5.30 -21.27
C ILE A 80 -13.49 5.31 -20.92
N THR A 81 -13.86 4.99 -19.67
CA THR A 81 -15.27 4.79 -19.29
C THR A 81 -15.89 5.99 -18.60
N GLU A 82 -15.14 6.68 -17.72
CA GLU A 82 -15.71 7.69 -16.83
C GLU A 82 -15.51 9.13 -17.31
N VAL A 83 -14.37 9.45 -17.92
CA VAL A 83 -14.09 10.80 -18.47
C VAL A 83 -15.13 11.24 -19.51
N PRO A 84 -15.61 10.39 -20.43
CA PRO A 84 -16.69 10.77 -21.35
C PRO A 84 -18.04 11.04 -20.68
N GLN A 85 -18.24 10.53 -19.46
CA GLN A 85 -19.49 10.66 -18.70
C GLN A 85 -19.49 11.87 -17.74
N GLY A 86 -18.36 12.59 -17.67
CA GLY A 86 -18.20 13.82 -16.90
C GLY A 86 -17.64 13.61 -15.49
N LEU A 87 -17.07 14.69 -14.92
CA LEU A 87 -16.37 14.66 -13.62
C LEU A 87 -17.26 14.22 -12.45
N TYR A 88 -18.57 14.47 -12.52
CA TYR A 88 -19.53 14.03 -11.50
C TYR A 88 -19.56 12.50 -11.36
N HIS A 89 -19.44 11.78 -12.47
CA HIS A 89 -19.49 10.32 -12.46
C HIS A 89 -18.20 9.72 -11.86
N ILE A 90 -17.06 10.38 -12.04
CA ILE A 90 -15.76 10.01 -11.45
C ILE A 90 -15.76 10.19 -9.92
N VAL A 91 -16.42 11.23 -9.41
CA VAL A 91 -16.39 11.59 -7.99
C VAL A 91 -17.52 10.95 -7.20
N CYS A 92 -18.74 10.90 -7.75
CA CYS A 92 -19.93 10.50 -6.98
C CYS A 92 -20.39 9.06 -7.22
N LYS A 93 -19.88 8.36 -8.25
CA LYS A 93 -20.31 6.98 -8.50
C LYS A 93 -19.45 5.98 -7.73
N PRO A 94 -20.01 5.21 -6.79
CA PRO A 94 -19.27 4.14 -6.15
C PRO A 94 -18.94 3.06 -7.19
N VAL A 95 -17.65 2.74 -7.31
CA VAL A 95 -17.18 1.66 -8.18
C VAL A 95 -17.32 0.33 -7.44
N THR A 96 -18.35 -0.42 -7.78
CA THR A 96 -18.74 -1.63 -7.04
C THR A 96 -18.27 -2.94 -7.65
N LYS A 97 -17.80 -2.95 -8.92
CA LYS A 97 -17.31 -4.13 -9.65
C LYS A 97 -16.26 -3.77 -10.70
N GLY A 98 -15.39 -4.73 -11.02
CA GLY A 98 -14.53 -4.71 -12.19
C GLY A 98 -13.09 -4.26 -11.94
N GLN A 99 -12.40 -3.86 -13.02
CA GLN A 99 -10.94 -3.66 -13.01
C GLN A 99 -10.47 -2.66 -11.95
N ILE A 100 -11.18 -1.54 -11.82
CA ILE A 100 -10.85 -0.49 -10.87
C ILE A 100 -10.92 -1.02 -9.43
N GLN A 101 -11.95 -1.80 -9.09
CA GLN A 101 -12.08 -2.39 -7.76
C GLN A 101 -11.01 -3.45 -7.47
N PHE A 102 -10.59 -4.21 -8.48
CA PHE A 102 -9.47 -5.14 -8.35
C PHE A 102 -8.17 -4.42 -8.01
N PHE A 103 -7.82 -3.35 -8.75
CA PHE A 103 -6.60 -2.58 -8.47
C PHE A 103 -6.68 -1.85 -7.12
N TYR A 104 -7.88 -1.43 -6.70
CA TYR A 104 -8.11 -0.93 -5.35
C TYR A 104 -7.82 -1.98 -4.27
N TYR A 105 -8.23 -3.23 -4.49
CA TYR A 105 -7.86 -4.33 -3.60
C TYR A 105 -6.33 -4.55 -3.54
N ILE A 106 -5.65 -4.52 -4.68
CA ILE A 106 -4.18 -4.69 -4.70
C ILE A 106 -3.47 -3.57 -3.93
N PHE A 107 -3.97 -2.34 -3.98
CA PHE A 107 -3.40 -1.26 -3.18
C PHE A 107 -3.68 -1.40 -1.70
N TYR A 108 -4.87 -1.87 -1.31
CA TYR A 108 -5.11 -2.23 0.08
C TYR A 108 -4.08 -3.26 0.57
N LEU A 109 -3.78 -4.28 -0.23
CA LEU A 109 -2.71 -5.23 0.08
C LEU A 109 -1.32 -4.56 0.15
N SER A 110 -1.05 -3.58 -0.71
CA SER A 110 0.22 -2.84 -0.68
C SER A 110 0.43 -2.10 0.64
N LYS A 111 -0.65 -1.62 1.28
CA LYS A 111 -0.60 -1.00 2.62
C LYS A 111 -0.21 -1.98 3.72
N VAL A 112 -0.69 -3.21 3.63
CA VAL A 112 -0.23 -4.28 4.53
C VAL A 112 1.26 -4.57 4.29
N TYR A 113 1.71 -4.52 3.04
CA TYR A 113 3.11 -4.75 2.67
C TYR A 113 4.04 -3.62 3.12
N GLU A 114 3.56 -2.37 3.24
CA GLU A 114 4.32 -1.23 3.78
C GLU A 114 4.78 -1.47 5.23
N PHE A 115 4.08 -2.31 6.02
CA PHE A 115 4.53 -2.69 7.37
C PHE A 115 5.86 -3.47 7.38
N LEU A 116 6.31 -4.04 6.26
CA LEU A 116 7.61 -4.70 6.19
C LEU A 116 8.78 -3.69 6.20
N ASP A 117 8.58 -2.47 5.73
CA ASP A 117 9.61 -1.41 5.70
C ASP A 117 10.14 -1.10 7.11
N THR A 118 9.23 -1.05 8.08
CA THR A 118 9.57 -0.81 9.49
C THR A 118 10.25 -2.01 10.14
N ILE A 119 9.91 -3.24 9.75
CA ILE A 119 10.64 -4.46 10.15
C ILE A 119 12.09 -4.37 9.66
N PHE A 120 12.31 -4.00 8.39
CA PHE A 120 13.66 -3.83 7.86
C PHE A 120 14.44 -2.70 8.57
N LEU A 121 13.77 -1.62 8.97
CA LEU A 121 14.37 -0.55 9.77
C LEU A 121 14.84 -1.05 11.15
N VAL A 122 14.03 -1.86 11.85
CA VAL A 122 14.40 -2.48 13.15
C VAL A 122 15.61 -3.39 12.98
N LEU A 123 15.61 -4.25 11.95
CA LEU A 123 16.72 -5.16 11.67
C LEU A 123 18.04 -4.43 11.35
N ARG A 124 17.95 -3.21 10.83
CA ARG A 124 19.10 -2.34 10.56
C ARG A 124 19.49 -1.45 11.73
N LYS A 125 18.84 -1.59 12.89
CA LYS A 125 19.04 -0.72 14.08
C LYS A 125 18.92 0.78 13.77
N LYS A 126 18.16 1.14 12.74
CA LYS A 126 17.90 2.55 12.45
C LYS A 126 16.85 3.08 13.41
N LYS A 127 16.97 4.37 13.79
CA LYS A 127 15.99 5.02 14.65
C LYS A 127 14.62 4.96 13.98
N LEU A 128 13.72 4.18 14.58
CA LEU A 128 12.31 4.25 14.27
C LEU A 128 11.75 5.57 14.82
N LEU A 129 11.15 6.37 13.94
CA LEU A 129 10.33 7.49 14.38
C LEU A 129 8.98 6.91 14.83
N PHE A 130 8.67 7.03 16.12
CA PHE A 130 7.38 6.58 16.68
C PHE A 130 6.19 7.16 15.91
N LEU A 131 6.32 8.40 15.43
CA LEU A 131 5.34 9.08 14.60
C LEU A 131 5.08 8.35 13.27
N HIS A 132 6.12 7.79 12.64
CA HIS A 132 5.97 7.04 11.40
C HIS A 132 5.14 5.77 11.63
N MET A 133 5.44 5.03 12.70
CA MET A 133 4.68 3.82 13.06
C MET A 133 3.20 4.12 13.32
N LEU A 134 2.91 5.20 14.04
CA LEU A 134 1.53 5.64 14.29
C LEU A 134 0.82 6.07 13.00
N ASN A 135 1.51 6.80 12.12
CA ASN A 135 0.96 7.27 10.87
C ASN A 135 0.59 6.10 9.94
N GLU A 136 1.46 5.09 9.80
CA GLU A 136 1.17 3.90 8.97
C GLU A 136 -0.02 3.11 9.54
N CYS A 137 -0.10 2.94 10.86
CA CYS A 137 -1.24 2.28 11.49
C CYS A 137 -2.54 3.08 11.29
N LEU A 138 -2.49 4.40 11.46
CA LEU A 138 -3.65 5.27 11.32
C LEU A 138 -4.16 5.30 9.88
N ILE A 139 -3.26 5.43 8.90
CA ILE A 139 -3.59 5.39 7.46
C ILE A 139 -4.22 4.04 7.09
N PHE A 140 -3.66 2.94 7.58
CA PHE A 140 -4.20 1.61 7.30
C PHE A 140 -5.62 1.42 7.84
N ASN A 141 -5.88 1.86 9.08
CA ASN A 141 -7.23 1.78 9.68
C ASN A 141 -8.22 2.75 9.02
N LEU A 142 -7.77 3.96 8.65
CA LEU A 142 -8.60 4.91 7.90
C LEU A 142 -8.97 4.36 6.53
N HIS A 143 -8.04 3.70 5.83
CA HIS A 143 -8.35 3.08 4.54
C HIS A 143 -9.38 1.97 4.66
N GLU A 144 -9.40 1.17 5.73
CA GLU A 144 -10.50 0.22 5.96
C GLU A 144 -11.85 0.96 6.07
N HIS A 145 -11.92 2.03 6.85
CA HIS A 145 -13.14 2.81 7.01
C HIS A 145 -13.58 3.54 5.74
N GLN A 146 -12.64 3.91 4.86
CA GLN A 146 -12.93 4.51 3.56
C GLN A 146 -13.34 3.48 2.50
N LYS A 147 -13.34 2.16 2.79
CA LYS A 147 -13.84 1.14 1.84
C LYS A 147 -15.35 1.22 1.62
N ASP A 148 -16.10 1.65 2.64
CA ASP A 148 -17.56 1.74 2.61
C ASP A 148 -18.09 3.09 2.08
N VAL A 149 -17.24 4.12 2.12
CA VAL A 149 -17.56 5.48 1.67
C VAL A 149 -16.84 5.71 0.35
N SER A 150 -17.56 5.54 -0.77
CA SER A 150 -17.25 6.05 -2.12
C SER A 150 -15.75 6.31 -2.38
N VAL A 151 -15.11 5.41 -3.14
CA VAL A 151 -13.68 5.50 -3.42
C VAL A 151 -13.33 6.80 -4.17
N ASN A 152 -12.90 7.81 -3.43
CA ASN A 152 -12.50 9.10 -3.99
C ASN A 152 -11.13 8.96 -4.64
N VAL A 153 -11.09 9.05 -5.97
CA VAL A 153 -9.88 9.09 -6.82
C VAL A 153 -8.83 10.08 -6.28
N GLU A 154 -9.26 11.14 -5.59
CA GLU A 154 -8.41 12.14 -4.94
C GLU A 154 -7.40 11.56 -3.93
N THR A 155 -7.81 10.54 -3.15
CA THR A 155 -6.92 9.91 -2.16
C THR A 155 -5.76 9.15 -2.81
N TRP A 156 -5.98 8.66 -4.04
CA TRP A 156 -5.02 7.86 -4.81
C TRP A 156 -3.98 8.72 -5.50
N VAL A 157 -4.42 9.84 -6.09
CA VAL A 157 -3.54 10.81 -6.73
C VAL A 157 -2.59 11.41 -5.70
N SER A 158 -3.07 11.72 -4.50
CA SER A 158 -2.24 12.24 -3.40
C SER A 158 -1.16 11.25 -2.93
N GLN A 159 -1.48 9.96 -2.86
CA GLN A 159 -0.52 8.92 -2.47
C GLN A 159 0.55 8.67 -3.56
N TYR A 160 0.17 8.75 -4.84
CA TYR A 160 1.08 8.64 -5.98
C TYR A 160 1.99 9.87 -6.11
N CYS A 161 1.43 11.09 -6.00
CA CYS A 161 2.19 12.35 -6.02
C CYS A 161 3.15 12.51 -4.84
N SER A 162 2.93 11.80 -3.72
CA SER A 162 3.83 11.81 -2.56
C SER A 162 5.15 11.05 -2.80
N ASN A 163 5.36 10.49 -4.00
CA ASN A 163 6.67 10.17 -4.60
C ASN A 163 7.75 9.64 -3.62
N ARG A 164 7.45 8.53 -2.93
CA ARG A 164 8.49 7.70 -2.28
C ARG A 164 9.56 7.28 -3.29
N LEU A 165 9.23 7.13 -4.58
CA LEU A 165 10.20 6.83 -5.63
C LEU A 165 11.21 7.98 -5.86
N TYR A 166 10.74 9.22 -5.96
CA TYR A 166 11.59 10.36 -6.28
C TYR A 166 12.48 10.77 -5.10
N LEU A 167 11.94 10.78 -3.88
CA LEU A 167 12.71 11.09 -2.67
C LEU A 167 13.67 9.95 -2.28
N TRP A 168 13.31 8.69 -2.51
CA TRP A 168 14.18 7.56 -2.15
C TRP A 168 15.27 7.28 -3.18
N VAL A 169 14.98 7.43 -4.48
CA VAL A 169 16.02 7.39 -5.53
C VAL A 169 17.02 8.51 -5.28
N THR A 170 16.57 9.75 -5.07
CA THR A 170 17.50 10.87 -4.79
C THR A 170 18.23 10.74 -3.45
N SER A 171 17.56 10.26 -2.38
CA SER A 171 18.20 10.04 -1.07
C SER A 171 19.20 8.87 -1.07
N SER A 172 18.94 7.83 -1.86
CA SER A 172 19.85 6.67 -2.01
C SER A 172 21.02 6.99 -2.93
N TYR A 173 20.82 7.76 -4.01
CA TYR A 173 21.90 8.29 -4.84
C TYR A 173 22.78 9.30 -4.08
N ALA A 174 22.21 10.16 -3.24
CA ALA A 174 22.97 11.11 -2.43
C ALA A 174 23.89 10.44 -1.38
N LYS A 175 23.59 9.19 -0.98
CA LYS A 175 24.47 8.37 -0.12
C LYS A 175 25.49 7.52 -0.88
N PHE A 176 25.44 7.52 -2.21
CA PHE A 176 26.37 6.80 -3.08
C PHE A 176 27.47 7.71 -3.67
N VAL A 177 27.36 9.05 -3.52
CA VAL A 177 28.29 10.04 -4.08
C VAL A 177 29.01 10.87 -2.98
N GLY A 178 28.88 10.48 -1.71
CA GLY A 178 29.55 11.14 -0.57
C GLY A 178 30.35 10.15 0.27
#